data_AF-A0A2N1IHZ3-F1
#
_entry.id   AF-A0A2N1IHZ3-F1
#
_cell.length_a   1.000
_cell.length_b   1.000
_cell.length_c   1.000
_cell.angle_alpha   90.00
_cell.angle_beta   90.00
_cell.angle_gamma   90.00
#
_symmetry.space_group_name_H-M   'P 1'
#
loop_
_entity.id
_entity.type
_entity.pdbx_description
1 polymer ?
#
loop_
_entity_poly.entity_id
_entity_poly.type
_entity_poly.pdbx_seq_one_letter_code
_entity_poly.pdbx_strand_id
1 'polypeptide(L)'
;MKIQMLSAVLGLSVLTSHANVVITEYVEGGSSNKAIEISNLGSADVDLAAGGYKLDLFANGKTESTNGILLQGLLTPGSSIVVYNNGATDAFKFDAPLGMSDASATYFNGDDALVLSNADGVIDSFGQLGTDPGSNWGDGDFATKDHTLRRKVSITQGDVTTDDAFDPSTEWSTFAKDTADGLGCTGEVACDGSQPLPTAGTLIVDSTTPVDEICTNCPDITKIADRATYVQASYYANANAAEANALRAAITTDISAVHKQLSYSEVWTALTYTDEDPANSDNIILLYSGRSIAKKDNGSGSASSNQDFWNREHTWAKSHGFPETSQLGYTDIHHLRPTDVSINSDRGNRDFDIGGTSNVEAPANMSTADTWEPRDEVKGDVARMMFYMDVRYDAGTETTMPDLILVDSVGTATSTLSDGTGELGKLCTLFDWHSQDPVDTLETNRNHSIYEYQGNRNPFIDHPEWVDSLYASACGGADGGDANEAPTVSAGDEQSVASAANVTLTATATDSDGSIASYDWTQTSGKTATITNADSASATFVTPKVGKDESLVFMVTVTDDLGKTSTASVTINVAAEVINTESSGGTFYFLIAGLTLLSVRRFKI
;
A
#
# COMPACT_ATOMS: atom_id res chain seq x y z
N MET A 1 -75.18 -16.86 -36.68
CA MET A 1 -74.48 -16.54 -35.42
C MET A 1 -73.20 -15.80 -35.79
N LYS A 2 -73.21 -14.45 -35.80
CA LYS A 2 -72.03 -13.61 -36.08
C LYS A 2 -71.58 -13.03 -34.75
N ILE A 3 -70.43 -13.47 -34.27
CA ILE A 3 -69.77 -12.97 -33.06
C ILE A 3 -68.86 -11.83 -33.51
N GLN A 4 -69.13 -10.61 -33.05
CA GLN A 4 -68.21 -9.48 -33.15
C GLN A 4 -67.23 -9.57 -31.97
N MET A 5 -65.93 -9.72 -32.28
CA MET A 5 -64.85 -9.53 -31.32
C MET A 5 -64.63 -8.02 -31.09
N LEU A 6 -64.70 -7.60 -29.84
CA LEU A 6 -64.26 -6.29 -29.37
C LEU A 6 -62.79 -6.43 -28.95
N SER A 7 -61.87 -5.78 -29.66
CA SER A 7 -60.46 -5.67 -29.24
C SER A 7 -60.32 -4.53 -28.25
N ALA A 8 -59.92 -4.85 -27.01
CA ALA A 8 -59.49 -3.86 -26.02
C ALA A 8 -58.03 -3.48 -26.27
N VAL A 9 -57.77 -2.20 -26.51
CA VAL A 9 -56.42 -1.63 -26.56
C VAL A 9 -56.05 -1.21 -25.14
N LEU A 10 -55.10 -1.91 -24.53
CA LEU A 10 -54.45 -1.49 -23.28
C LEU A 10 -53.40 -0.44 -23.64
N GLY A 11 -53.64 0.82 -23.30
CA GLY A 11 -52.64 1.88 -23.41
C GLY A 11 -51.59 1.71 -22.31
N LEU A 12 -50.36 1.39 -22.68
CA LEU A 12 -49.21 1.37 -21.78
C LEU A 12 -48.73 2.80 -21.57
N SER A 13 -49.07 3.41 -20.43
CA SER A 13 -48.56 4.72 -20.01
C SER A 13 -47.08 4.58 -19.64
N VAL A 14 -46.20 5.19 -20.43
CA VAL A 14 -44.79 5.35 -20.08
C VAL A 14 -44.72 6.33 -18.92
N LEU A 15 -44.40 5.87 -17.72
CA LEU A 15 -44.09 6.74 -16.59
C LEU A 15 -42.77 7.43 -16.92
N THR A 16 -42.80 8.75 -17.13
CA THR A 16 -41.60 9.56 -17.28
C THR A 16 -40.95 9.71 -15.91
N SER A 17 -39.67 9.35 -15.80
CA SER A 17 -38.89 9.59 -14.59
C SER A 17 -38.78 11.10 -14.32
N HIS A 18 -39.06 11.53 -13.08
CA HIS A 18 -38.94 12.94 -12.69
C HIS A 18 -38.29 13.06 -11.31
N ALA A 19 -37.43 14.06 -11.16
CA ALA A 19 -36.84 14.49 -9.91
C ALA A 19 -37.86 15.33 -9.13
N ASN A 20 -38.03 15.10 -7.83
CA ASN A 20 -38.95 15.87 -7.01
C ASN A 20 -38.37 16.00 -5.61
N VAL A 21 -37.60 17.05 -5.39
CA VAL A 21 -36.93 17.31 -4.11
C VAL A 21 -37.73 18.36 -3.34
N VAL A 22 -38.03 18.12 -2.07
CA VAL A 22 -38.83 19.05 -1.24
C VAL A 22 -38.31 19.07 0.19
N ILE A 23 -38.63 20.12 0.96
CA ILE A 23 -38.39 20.18 2.40
C ILE A 23 -39.42 19.28 3.09
N THR A 24 -39.00 18.34 3.92
CA THR A 24 -39.89 17.35 4.54
C THR A 24 -39.94 17.42 6.06
N GLU A 25 -38.95 17.99 6.70
CA GLU A 25 -38.97 18.24 8.14
C GLU A 25 -38.28 19.55 8.48
N TYR A 26 -38.92 20.33 9.35
CA TYR A 26 -38.40 21.55 9.95
C TYR A 26 -38.31 21.35 11.46
N VAL A 27 -37.11 21.48 12.02
CA VAL A 27 -36.88 21.29 13.45
C VAL A 27 -36.46 22.61 14.08
N GLU A 28 -37.32 23.16 14.94
CA GLU A 28 -36.98 24.26 15.81
C GLU A 28 -36.94 23.81 17.29
N GLY A 29 -35.85 23.15 17.64
CA GLY A 29 -35.57 22.69 18.99
C GLY A 29 -34.94 23.75 19.92
N GLY A 30 -34.52 23.28 21.09
CA GLY A 30 -33.88 24.10 22.13
C GLY A 30 -32.43 24.42 21.80
N SER A 31 -32.01 25.64 22.17
CA SER A 31 -30.65 26.12 21.88
C SER A 31 -30.32 25.99 20.39
N SER A 32 -29.40 25.08 20.05
CA SER A 32 -28.91 24.84 18.69
C SER A 32 -29.48 23.59 18.05
N ASN A 33 -30.49 22.93 18.63
CA ASN A 33 -31.18 21.80 18.00
C ASN A 33 -32.04 22.31 16.83
N LYS A 34 -31.40 22.70 15.74
CA LYS A 34 -32.02 23.18 14.51
C LYS A 34 -31.62 22.24 13.37
N ALA A 35 -32.59 21.78 12.59
CA ALA A 35 -32.34 20.92 11.44
C ALA A 35 -33.43 21.08 10.38
N ILE A 36 -33.07 20.84 9.13
CA ILE A 36 -33.96 20.79 7.97
C ILE A 36 -33.72 19.48 7.25
N GLU A 37 -34.79 18.72 7.01
CA GLU A 37 -34.76 17.55 6.16
C GLU A 37 -35.24 17.91 4.75
N ILE A 38 -34.49 17.41 3.75
CA ILE A 38 -34.81 17.56 2.34
C ILE A 38 -34.83 16.18 1.70
N SER A 39 -35.90 15.84 0.99
CA SER A 39 -36.09 14.49 0.44
C SER A 39 -36.45 14.47 -1.02
N ASN A 40 -36.08 13.38 -1.69
CA ASN A 40 -36.48 13.09 -3.06
C ASN A 40 -37.76 12.22 -3.08
N LEU A 41 -38.91 12.85 -3.27
CA LEU A 41 -40.21 12.20 -3.47
C LEU A 41 -40.45 11.78 -4.93
N GLY A 42 -39.43 11.92 -5.78
CA GLY A 42 -39.48 11.60 -7.20
C GLY A 42 -39.20 10.13 -7.48
N SER A 43 -38.95 9.83 -8.75
CA SER A 43 -38.66 8.47 -9.22
C SER A 43 -37.31 8.36 -9.93
N ALA A 44 -36.47 9.40 -9.84
CA ALA A 44 -35.14 9.46 -10.41
C ALA A 44 -34.14 9.93 -9.35
N ASP A 45 -32.89 9.47 -9.44
CA ASP A 45 -31.82 9.97 -8.58
C ASP A 45 -31.56 11.46 -8.85
N VAL A 46 -31.23 12.20 -7.79
CA VAL A 46 -30.95 13.64 -7.87
C VAL A 46 -29.63 13.94 -7.18
N ASP A 47 -28.65 14.38 -7.96
CA ASP A 47 -27.39 14.90 -7.44
C ASP A 47 -27.59 16.37 -7.06
N LEU A 48 -27.55 16.67 -5.77
CA LEU A 48 -27.86 18.00 -5.24
C LEU A 48 -26.82 19.03 -5.66
N ALA A 49 -25.53 18.67 -5.66
CA ALA A 49 -24.48 19.60 -6.04
C ALA A 49 -24.49 19.86 -7.54
N ALA A 50 -24.62 18.80 -8.37
CA ALA A 50 -24.68 18.95 -9.82
C ALA A 50 -25.96 19.68 -10.27
N GLY A 51 -27.06 19.52 -9.55
CA GLY A 51 -28.30 20.27 -9.77
C GLY A 51 -28.28 21.72 -9.30
N GLY A 52 -27.21 22.15 -8.61
CA GLY A 52 -27.08 23.49 -8.04
C GLY A 52 -28.06 23.75 -6.90
N TYR A 53 -28.44 22.72 -6.15
CA TYR A 53 -29.39 22.84 -5.04
C TYR A 53 -28.79 23.67 -3.89
N LYS A 54 -29.61 24.54 -3.33
CA LYS A 54 -29.25 25.39 -2.20
C LYS A 54 -30.44 25.61 -1.26
N LEU A 55 -30.15 25.76 0.02
CA LEU A 55 -31.11 26.15 1.05
C LEU A 55 -30.74 27.53 1.58
N ASP A 56 -31.61 28.51 1.34
CA ASP A 56 -31.42 29.90 1.75
C ASP A 56 -32.33 30.27 2.92
N LEU A 57 -31.78 31.00 3.90
CA LEU A 57 -32.47 31.56 5.05
C LEU A 57 -32.74 33.06 4.85
N PHE A 58 -33.99 33.46 5.05
CA PHE A 58 -34.45 34.84 4.94
C PHE A 58 -34.94 35.31 6.30
N ALA A 59 -34.04 35.97 7.02
CA ALA A 59 -34.33 36.30 8.41
C ALA A 59 -35.31 37.47 8.57
N ASN A 60 -36.26 37.34 9.49
CA ASN A 60 -37.13 38.42 9.98
C ASN A 60 -37.84 39.19 8.84
N GLY A 61 -38.51 38.47 7.95
CA GLY A 61 -39.32 39.04 6.86
C GLY A 61 -38.53 39.71 5.72
N LYS A 62 -37.23 39.41 5.57
CA LYS A 62 -36.45 39.91 4.43
C LYS A 62 -36.85 39.25 3.12
N THR A 63 -36.64 39.96 2.02
CA THR A 63 -36.81 39.46 0.64
C THR A 63 -35.50 39.00 0.00
N GLU A 64 -34.38 39.18 0.70
CA GLU A 64 -33.04 38.77 0.27
C GLU A 64 -32.47 37.77 1.27
N SER A 65 -31.75 36.77 0.76
CA SER A 65 -31.13 35.73 1.59
C SER A 65 -30.13 36.37 2.56
N THR A 66 -30.24 35.97 3.82
CA THR A 66 -29.33 36.41 4.90
C THR A 66 -28.18 35.46 5.13
N ASN A 67 -28.43 34.16 4.96
CA ASN A 67 -27.51 33.05 5.12
C ASN A 67 -27.99 31.93 4.20
N GLY A 68 -27.13 30.99 3.84
CA GLY A 68 -27.52 29.84 3.04
C GLY A 68 -26.43 28.78 2.99
N ILE A 69 -26.79 27.61 2.46
CA ILE A 69 -25.87 26.49 2.25
C ILE A 69 -26.13 25.88 0.88
N LEU A 70 -25.06 25.58 0.15
CA LEU A 70 -25.11 24.74 -1.04
C LEU A 70 -25.27 23.28 -0.60
N LEU A 71 -26.14 22.53 -1.27
CA LEU A 71 -26.46 21.15 -0.89
C LEU A 71 -25.65 20.15 -1.71
N GLN A 72 -25.16 19.09 -1.08
CA GLN A 72 -24.41 17.99 -1.72
C GLN A 72 -24.96 16.63 -1.32
N GLY A 73 -24.65 15.62 -2.13
CA GLY A 73 -25.15 14.25 -1.96
C GLY A 73 -26.04 13.82 -3.12
N LEU A 74 -26.16 12.51 -3.29
CA LEU A 74 -27.05 11.90 -4.27
C LEU A 74 -28.29 11.36 -3.56
N LEU A 75 -29.44 12.01 -3.76
CA LEU A 75 -30.72 11.54 -3.25
C LEU A 75 -31.32 10.51 -4.21
N THR A 76 -31.33 9.24 -3.81
CA THR A 76 -32.13 8.21 -4.48
C THR A 76 -33.62 8.38 -4.16
N PRO A 77 -34.55 7.84 -4.99
CA PRO A 77 -35.98 7.91 -4.72
C PRO A 77 -36.35 7.46 -3.30
N GLY A 78 -37.00 8.33 -2.55
CA GLY A 78 -37.45 8.10 -1.17
C GLY A 78 -36.41 8.38 -0.08
N SER A 79 -35.17 8.73 -0.45
CA SER A 79 -34.12 9.11 0.52
C SER A 79 -34.19 10.59 0.91
N SER A 80 -33.63 10.88 2.08
CA SER A 80 -33.53 12.22 2.67
C SER A 80 -32.08 12.60 2.94
N ILE A 81 -31.79 13.89 3.00
CA ILE A 81 -30.58 14.45 3.61
C ILE A 81 -30.97 15.42 4.74
N VAL A 82 -30.19 15.42 5.82
CA VAL A 82 -30.44 16.24 7.01
C VAL A 82 -29.40 17.36 7.10
N VAL A 83 -29.82 18.61 6.95
CA VAL A 83 -28.99 19.79 7.21
C VAL A 83 -29.17 20.18 8.67
N TYR A 84 -28.15 20.04 9.51
CA TYR A 84 -28.25 20.26 10.96
C TYR A 84 -27.26 21.29 11.47
N ASN A 85 -27.63 22.03 12.52
CA ASN A 85 -26.75 23.01 13.12
C ASN A 85 -25.56 22.33 13.83
N ASN A 86 -24.34 22.82 13.61
CA ASN A 86 -23.12 22.22 14.17
C ASN A 86 -23.12 22.18 15.73
N GLY A 87 -23.85 23.08 16.38
CA GLY A 87 -24.01 23.16 17.83
C GLY A 87 -25.12 22.26 18.38
N ALA A 88 -25.86 21.54 17.54
CA ALA A 88 -26.93 20.66 17.98
C ALA A 88 -26.43 19.50 18.85
N THR A 89 -27.34 18.90 19.60
CA THR A 89 -27.10 17.65 20.32
C THR A 89 -27.03 16.45 19.36
N ASP A 90 -26.40 15.36 19.80
CA ASP A 90 -26.10 14.21 18.94
C ASP A 90 -27.32 13.59 18.24
N ALA A 91 -28.51 13.70 18.85
CA ALA A 91 -29.75 13.20 18.24
C ALA A 91 -30.14 13.88 16.91
N PHE A 92 -29.58 15.05 16.61
CA PHE A 92 -29.83 15.80 15.38
C PHE A 92 -28.64 15.74 14.40
N LYS A 93 -27.53 15.09 14.80
CA LYS A 93 -26.29 15.06 14.02
C LYS A 93 -26.20 13.76 13.23
N PHE A 94 -25.96 13.90 11.93
CA PHE A 94 -25.86 12.77 11.01
C PHE A 94 -24.57 12.90 10.21
N ASP A 95 -23.79 11.82 10.11
CA ASP A 95 -22.59 11.82 9.27
C ASP A 95 -22.96 11.79 7.79
N ALA A 96 -22.05 12.28 6.94
CA ALA A 96 -22.18 12.10 5.49
C ALA A 96 -22.25 10.59 5.16
N PRO A 97 -23.09 10.16 4.20
CA PRO A 97 -23.86 10.98 3.26
C PRO A 97 -25.25 11.42 3.74
N LEU A 98 -25.71 11.01 4.92
CA LEU A 98 -27.06 11.28 5.42
C LEU A 98 -27.22 12.69 6.00
N GLY A 99 -26.14 13.29 6.48
CA GLY A 99 -26.16 14.63 7.07
C GLY A 99 -25.16 15.62 6.49
N MET A 100 -25.49 16.90 6.66
CA MET A 100 -24.66 18.05 6.38
C MET A 100 -24.62 18.96 7.61
N SER A 101 -23.45 19.09 8.23
CA SER A 101 -23.24 20.06 9.30
C SER A 101 -23.28 21.48 8.73
N ASP A 102 -24.13 22.33 9.30
CA ASP A 102 -24.35 23.71 8.88
C ASP A 102 -24.15 24.68 10.05
N ALA A 103 -23.72 25.90 9.73
CA ALA A 103 -23.59 27.02 10.65
C ALA A 103 -24.04 28.32 9.98
N SER A 104 -25.11 28.22 9.17
CA SER A 104 -25.58 29.27 8.27
C SER A 104 -27.11 29.20 8.13
N ALA A 105 -27.63 28.33 7.26
CA ALA A 105 -29.06 28.23 6.99
C ALA A 105 -29.88 27.79 8.22
N THR A 106 -29.27 27.09 9.17
CA THR A 106 -29.89 26.58 10.40
C THR A 106 -29.98 27.60 11.53
N TYR A 107 -29.64 28.87 11.29
CA TYR A 107 -29.78 29.96 12.28
C TYR A 107 -31.20 30.53 12.41
N PHE A 108 -32.20 29.87 11.83
CA PHE A 108 -33.59 30.27 11.98
C PHE A 108 -34.08 30.19 13.43
N ASN A 109 -35.04 31.04 13.77
CA ASN A 109 -35.62 31.16 15.12
C ASN A 109 -37.15 31.34 15.13
N GLY A 110 -37.81 30.76 14.12
CA GLY A 110 -39.27 30.55 14.06
C GLY A 110 -40.04 31.53 13.22
N ASP A 111 -39.63 32.78 13.16
CA ASP A 111 -40.21 33.83 12.32
C ASP A 111 -39.52 33.97 10.95
N ASP A 112 -38.44 33.22 10.72
CA ASP A 112 -37.69 33.26 9.46
C ASP A 112 -38.30 32.37 8.38
N ALA A 113 -38.02 32.69 7.12
CA ALA A 113 -38.40 31.86 5.97
C ALA A 113 -37.18 31.11 5.41
N LEU A 114 -37.41 29.91 4.87
CA LEU A 114 -36.44 29.09 4.19
C LEU A 114 -36.90 28.83 2.76
N VAL A 115 -35.96 28.91 1.80
CA VAL A 115 -36.25 28.63 0.39
C VAL A 115 -35.27 27.60 -0.13
N LEU A 116 -35.81 26.48 -0.62
CA LEU A 116 -35.07 25.49 -1.39
C LEU A 116 -35.14 25.86 -2.86
N SER A 117 -33.98 25.93 -3.51
CA SER A 117 -33.91 26.23 -4.95
C SER A 117 -32.79 25.43 -5.61
N ASN A 118 -32.83 25.36 -6.92
CA ASN A 118 -31.80 24.73 -7.75
C ASN A 118 -31.41 25.66 -8.92
N ALA A 119 -30.66 25.15 -9.90
CA ALA A 119 -30.28 25.93 -11.08
C ALA A 119 -31.46 26.43 -11.93
N ASP A 120 -32.63 25.79 -11.85
CA ASP A 120 -33.83 26.10 -12.63
C ASP A 120 -34.81 27.05 -11.91
N GLY A 121 -34.65 27.26 -10.60
CA GLY A 121 -35.46 28.20 -9.82
C GLY A 121 -35.83 27.70 -8.43
N VAL A 122 -36.90 28.28 -7.86
CA VAL A 122 -37.44 27.87 -6.57
C VAL A 122 -38.12 26.52 -6.69
N ILE A 123 -37.87 25.66 -5.71
CA ILE A 123 -38.38 24.31 -5.62
C ILE A 123 -39.38 24.16 -4.46
N ASP A 124 -39.08 24.80 -3.32
CA ASP A 124 -39.93 24.76 -2.14
C ASP A 124 -39.69 25.99 -1.25
N SER A 125 -40.72 26.39 -0.50
CA SER A 125 -40.67 27.50 0.44
C SER A 125 -41.30 27.08 1.78
N PHE A 126 -40.68 27.52 2.86
CA PHE A 126 -41.19 27.36 4.22
C PHE A 126 -41.19 28.74 4.88
N GLY A 127 -42.37 29.32 5.11
CA GLY A 127 -42.50 30.73 5.48
C GLY A 127 -42.80 31.63 4.27
N GLN A 128 -42.91 32.93 4.52
CA GLN A 128 -43.27 33.92 3.51
C GLN A 128 -42.24 35.05 3.45
N LEU A 129 -41.63 35.26 2.28
CA LEU A 129 -40.70 36.35 2.05
C LEU A 129 -41.39 37.71 2.12
N GLY A 130 -40.69 38.71 2.65
CA GLY A 130 -41.21 40.07 2.78
C GLY A 130 -42.20 40.28 3.94
N THR A 131 -42.51 39.25 4.71
CA THR A 131 -43.44 39.32 5.85
C THR A 131 -42.77 38.79 7.12
N ASP A 132 -42.84 39.56 8.20
CA ASP A 132 -42.40 39.14 9.54
C ASP A 132 -43.64 38.78 10.38
N PRO A 133 -43.81 37.51 10.80
CA PRO A 133 -44.94 37.07 11.61
C PRO A 133 -44.77 37.38 13.10
N GLY A 134 -43.63 37.97 13.50
CA GLY A 134 -43.34 38.51 14.82
C GLY A 134 -42.56 37.57 15.74
N SER A 135 -42.94 36.31 15.88
CA SER A 135 -42.16 35.34 16.68
C SER A 135 -42.18 33.92 16.12
N ASN A 136 -43.23 33.59 15.38
CA ASN A 136 -43.40 32.31 14.71
C ASN A 136 -44.50 32.45 13.65
N TRP A 137 -44.47 31.57 12.66
CA TRP A 137 -45.62 31.29 11.80
C TRP A 137 -46.60 30.37 12.52
N GLY A 138 -47.88 30.43 12.16
CA GLY A 138 -48.93 29.61 12.78
C GLY A 138 -49.26 29.97 14.23
N ASP A 139 -50.18 29.24 14.84
CA ASP A 139 -50.62 29.43 16.23
C ASP A 139 -50.73 28.07 16.95
N GLY A 140 -50.59 28.09 18.28
CA GLY A 140 -50.78 26.90 19.12
C GLY A 140 -49.83 25.76 18.77
N ASP A 141 -50.38 24.57 18.54
CA ASP A 141 -49.59 23.38 18.17
C ASP A 141 -48.95 23.48 16.78
N PHE A 142 -49.35 24.45 15.95
CA PHE A 142 -48.78 24.70 14.61
C PHE A 142 -47.80 25.87 14.59
N ALA A 143 -47.40 26.38 15.76
CA ALA A 143 -46.34 27.38 15.84
C ALA A 143 -45.03 26.79 15.34
N THR A 144 -44.32 27.47 14.44
CA THR A 144 -42.98 27.06 14.01
C THR A 144 -41.98 27.10 15.15
N LYS A 145 -42.12 28.10 16.03
CA LYS A 145 -41.30 28.23 17.24
C LYS A 145 -41.48 27.09 18.21
N ASP A 146 -40.34 26.56 18.64
CA ASP A 146 -40.24 25.50 19.66
C ASP A 146 -41.00 24.21 19.27
N HIS A 147 -41.07 23.88 17.98
CA HIS A 147 -41.70 22.65 17.48
C HIS A 147 -40.88 21.96 16.39
N THR A 148 -41.15 20.69 16.20
CA THR A 148 -40.76 19.93 15.01
C THR A 148 -41.98 19.82 14.09
N LEU A 149 -41.83 20.12 12.81
CA LEU A 149 -42.88 20.06 11.80
C LEU A 149 -42.45 19.08 10.70
N ARG A 150 -43.31 18.11 10.38
CA ARG A 150 -43.10 17.16 9.26
C ARG A 150 -44.14 17.39 8.18
N ARG A 151 -43.71 17.40 6.92
CA ARG A 151 -44.60 17.59 5.78
C ARG A 151 -45.56 16.40 5.71
N LYS A 152 -46.85 16.69 5.57
CA LYS A 152 -47.89 15.65 5.46
C LYS A 152 -47.63 14.78 4.24
N VAL A 153 -47.85 13.47 4.35
CA VAL A 153 -47.58 12.53 3.24
C VAL A 153 -48.43 12.77 1.99
N SER A 154 -49.54 13.52 2.13
CA SER A 154 -50.38 13.94 1.00
C SER A 154 -49.79 15.10 0.18
N ILE A 155 -48.80 15.81 0.71
CA ILE A 155 -48.16 16.96 0.07
C ILE A 155 -46.90 16.47 -0.62
N THR A 156 -47.00 16.27 -1.92
CA THR A 156 -45.92 15.67 -2.73
C THR A 156 -45.21 16.68 -3.62
N GLN A 157 -45.52 17.98 -3.51
CA GLN A 157 -44.87 19.05 -4.26
C GLN A 157 -44.50 20.16 -3.28
N GLY A 158 -43.36 20.81 -3.52
CA GLY A 158 -42.96 21.99 -2.78
C GLY A 158 -43.75 23.21 -3.21
N ASP A 159 -43.78 24.21 -2.34
CA ASP A 159 -44.36 25.51 -2.65
C ASP A 159 -43.34 26.38 -3.40
N VAL A 160 -43.62 26.63 -4.68
CA VAL A 160 -42.73 27.44 -5.54
C VAL A 160 -43.03 28.94 -5.46
N THR A 161 -44.12 29.32 -4.78
CA THR A 161 -44.46 30.71 -4.52
C THR A 161 -43.85 31.09 -3.17
N THR A 162 -43.12 32.20 -3.12
CA THR A 162 -42.34 32.56 -1.93
C THR A 162 -42.93 33.71 -1.14
N ASP A 163 -43.96 34.38 -1.67
CA ASP A 163 -44.53 35.61 -1.11
C ASP A 163 -46.03 35.52 -0.80
N ASP A 164 -46.65 34.35 -0.97
CA ASP A 164 -48.02 34.09 -0.54
C ASP A 164 -48.11 33.67 0.93
N ALA A 165 -49.33 33.62 1.45
CA ALA A 165 -49.56 33.48 2.89
C ALA A 165 -49.17 32.09 3.39
N PHE A 166 -48.24 32.02 4.34
CA PHE A 166 -47.80 30.77 4.93
C PHE A 166 -48.62 30.41 6.18
N ASP A 167 -49.36 29.29 6.10
CA ASP A 167 -50.08 28.67 7.22
C ASP A 167 -49.58 27.23 7.41
N PRO A 168 -48.75 26.95 8.44
CA PRO A 168 -48.20 25.62 8.68
C PRO A 168 -49.26 24.52 8.80
N SER A 169 -50.48 24.85 9.25
CA SER A 169 -51.55 23.84 9.47
C SER A 169 -52.06 23.20 8.18
N THR A 170 -51.77 23.80 7.04
CA THR A 170 -52.18 23.31 5.73
C THR A 170 -51.33 22.12 5.28
N GLU A 171 -50.01 22.24 5.35
CA GLU A 171 -49.07 21.27 4.79
C GLU A 171 -48.31 20.43 5.82
N TRP A 172 -48.30 20.83 7.08
CA TRP A 172 -47.42 20.25 8.10
C TRP A 172 -48.19 19.59 9.24
N SER A 173 -47.63 18.50 9.75
CA SER A 173 -47.97 17.86 11.01
C SER A 173 -46.95 18.27 12.06
N THR A 174 -47.38 18.52 13.29
CA THR A 174 -46.53 19.09 14.32
C THR A 174 -46.26 18.11 15.47
N PHE A 175 -45.06 18.24 16.02
CA PHE A 175 -44.50 17.41 17.07
C PHE A 175 -43.86 18.31 18.13
N ALA A 176 -43.66 17.76 19.31
CA ALA A 176 -43.06 18.49 20.41
C ALA A 176 -41.65 18.99 20.05
N LYS A 177 -41.24 20.08 20.68
CA LYS A 177 -39.85 20.56 20.69
C LYS A 177 -38.85 19.42 20.88
N ASP A 178 -37.72 19.50 20.19
CA ASP A 178 -36.61 18.55 20.27
C ASP A 178 -36.97 17.12 19.83
N THR A 179 -38.00 16.94 18.99
CA THR A 179 -38.31 15.65 18.37
C THR A 179 -37.42 15.45 17.14
N ALA A 180 -36.47 14.51 17.21
CA ALA A 180 -35.51 14.21 16.14
C ALA A 180 -35.75 12.86 15.45
N ASP A 181 -36.73 12.08 15.91
CA ASP A 181 -36.90 10.66 15.53
C ASP A 181 -37.38 10.44 14.09
N GLY A 182 -37.75 11.49 13.36
CA GLY A 182 -38.13 11.46 11.94
C GLY A 182 -37.03 11.90 10.99
N LEU A 183 -35.90 12.42 11.51
CA LEU A 183 -34.81 12.89 10.66
C LEU A 183 -34.13 11.70 9.97
N GLY A 184 -34.00 11.79 8.65
CA GLY A 184 -33.35 10.80 7.79
C GLY A 184 -34.33 9.90 7.03
N CYS A 185 -35.63 10.16 7.11
CA CYS A 185 -36.63 9.47 6.31
C CYS A 185 -37.86 10.33 6.00
N THR A 186 -38.45 10.11 4.84
CA THR A 186 -39.68 10.81 4.44
C THR A 186 -40.91 10.44 5.28
N GLY A 187 -41.74 11.44 5.56
CA GLY A 187 -43.10 11.25 6.06
C GLY A 187 -43.33 11.77 7.48
N GLU A 188 -44.43 11.32 8.09
CA GLU A 188 -44.89 11.85 9.39
C GLU A 188 -44.51 10.96 10.59
N VAL A 189 -43.93 9.79 10.34
CA VAL A 189 -43.63 8.79 11.37
C VAL A 189 -42.14 8.81 11.72
N ALA A 190 -41.79 8.28 12.90
CA ALA A 190 -40.40 8.07 13.26
C ALA A 190 -39.72 7.09 12.29
N CYS A 191 -38.45 7.34 11.98
CA CYS A 191 -37.63 6.46 11.17
C CYS A 191 -37.37 5.14 11.88
N ASP A 192 -37.50 4.04 11.13
CA ASP A 192 -37.22 2.68 11.62
C ASP A 192 -35.92 2.09 11.04
N GLY A 193 -35.21 2.86 10.20
CA GLY A 193 -33.95 2.48 9.57
C GLY A 193 -34.08 1.59 8.34
N SER A 194 -35.29 1.34 7.85
CA SER A 194 -35.55 0.56 6.63
C SER A 194 -35.53 1.38 5.33
N GLN A 195 -35.41 2.70 5.45
CA GLN A 195 -35.61 3.66 4.37
C GLN A 195 -34.37 3.76 3.48
N PRO A 196 -34.54 4.10 2.19
CA PRO A 196 -33.41 4.35 1.30
C PRO A 196 -32.52 5.46 1.86
N LEU A 197 -31.21 5.19 1.93
CA LEU A 197 -30.24 6.20 2.32
C LEU A 197 -29.72 6.94 1.07
N PRO A 198 -29.37 8.23 1.20
CA PRO A 198 -28.63 8.91 0.16
C PRO A 198 -27.23 8.29 0.02
N THR A 199 -26.60 8.49 -1.14
CA THR A 199 -25.21 8.10 -1.37
C THR A 199 -24.33 9.34 -1.59
N ALA A 200 -23.02 9.13 -1.64
CA ALA A 200 -22.11 10.19 -2.07
C ALA A 200 -22.51 10.68 -3.48
N GLY A 201 -22.66 11.99 -3.62
CA GLY A 201 -22.90 12.67 -4.89
C GLY A 201 -21.69 13.49 -5.31
N THR A 202 -21.87 14.39 -6.27
CA THR A 202 -20.85 15.37 -6.63
C THR A 202 -20.48 16.23 -5.41
N LEU A 203 -19.18 16.46 -5.20
CA LEU A 203 -18.70 17.31 -4.12
C LEU A 203 -18.87 18.79 -4.48
N ILE A 204 -19.33 19.61 -3.54
CA ILE A 204 -19.27 21.06 -3.70
C ILE A 204 -17.83 21.50 -3.48
N VAL A 205 -17.17 21.95 -4.53
CA VAL A 205 -15.86 22.60 -4.43
C VAL A 205 -16.09 24.04 -3.98
N ASP A 206 -16.06 24.31 -2.68
CA ASP A 206 -16.07 25.67 -2.15
C ASP A 206 -14.72 26.34 -2.45
N SER A 207 -14.70 27.27 -3.40
CA SER A 207 -13.49 28.02 -3.76
C SER A 207 -13.17 29.17 -2.79
N THR A 208 -13.86 29.27 -1.65
CA THR A 208 -13.77 30.43 -0.73
C THR A 208 -13.46 30.08 0.73
N THR A 209 -13.52 28.83 1.14
CA THR A 209 -12.76 28.37 2.31
C THR A 209 -11.29 28.20 1.91
N PRO A 210 -10.32 28.88 2.57
CA PRO A 210 -8.95 28.42 2.52
C PRO A 210 -8.97 27.00 3.09
N VAL A 211 -8.91 26.00 2.21
CA VAL A 211 -8.46 24.68 2.58
C VAL A 211 -7.13 24.94 3.28
N ASP A 212 -6.96 24.47 4.52
CA ASP A 212 -5.60 24.24 5.00
C ASP A 212 -4.99 23.31 3.95
N GLU A 213 -4.18 23.88 3.05
CA GLU A 213 -3.60 23.17 1.92
C GLU A 213 -2.85 21.99 2.54
N ILE A 214 -3.25 20.77 2.18
CA ILE A 214 -2.72 19.53 2.78
C ILE A 214 -1.19 19.48 2.73
N CYS A 215 -0.62 20.22 1.77
CA CYS A 215 0.77 20.56 1.58
C CYS A 215 0.91 21.86 0.77
N THR A 216 2.13 22.40 0.65
CA THR A 216 2.39 23.63 -0.13
C THR A 216 2.52 23.34 -1.63
N ASN A 217 1.81 24.10 -2.47
CA ASN A 217 1.74 23.94 -3.93
C ASN A 217 1.25 22.55 -4.35
N CYS A 218 0.26 22.02 -3.65
CA CYS A 218 -0.27 20.71 -3.94
C CYS A 218 -1.75 20.82 -4.34
N PRO A 219 -2.03 20.81 -5.66
CA PRO A 219 -3.39 20.98 -6.16
C PRO A 219 -4.25 19.76 -5.84
N ASP A 220 -5.56 19.95 -5.75
CA ASP A 220 -6.48 18.85 -5.55
C ASP A 220 -6.41 17.82 -6.68
N ILE A 221 -6.51 16.55 -6.32
CA ILE A 221 -6.56 15.43 -7.26
C ILE A 221 -7.83 14.61 -7.04
N THR A 222 -8.41 14.12 -8.13
CA THR A 222 -9.58 13.25 -8.10
C THR A 222 -9.18 11.80 -8.29
N LYS A 223 -9.83 10.92 -7.52
CA LYS A 223 -9.80 9.48 -7.77
C LYS A 223 -10.49 9.19 -9.11
N ILE A 224 -9.89 8.31 -9.91
CA ILE A 224 -10.38 7.87 -11.21
C ILE A 224 -10.78 6.38 -11.24
N ALA A 225 -10.48 5.66 -10.17
CA ALA A 225 -10.91 4.29 -9.97
C ALA A 225 -11.40 4.09 -8.54
N ASP A 226 -12.24 3.07 -8.35
CA ASP A 226 -12.79 2.71 -7.05
C ASP A 226 -12.26 1.34 -6.63
N ARG A 227 -11.49 1.30 -5.53
CA ARG A 227 -10.96 0.07 -4.96
C ARG A 227 -12.04 -0.93 -4.58
N ALA A 228 -13.25 -0.49 -4.26
CA ALA A 228 -14.35 -1.39 -3.88
C ALA A 228 -14.88 -2.20 -5.07
N THR A 229 -14.65 -1.71 -6.29
CA THR A 229 -15.05 -2.37 -7.54
C THR A 229 -13.91 -3.15 -8.21
N TYR A 230 -12.69 -3.05 -7.67
CA TYR A 230 -11.52 -3.74 -8.19
C TYR A 230 -11.68 -5.26 -8.06
N VAL A 231 -11.48 -5.97 -9.17
CA VAL A 231 -11.47 -7.43 -9.22
C VAL A 231 -10.17 -7.88 -9.88
N GLN A 232 -9.25 -8.42 -9.07
CA GLN A 232 -7.90 -8.82 -9.50
C GLN A 232 -7.92 -9.77 -10.71
N ALA A 233 -8.78 -10.79 -10.70
CA ALA A 233 -8.89 -11.76 -11.81
C ALA A 233 -9.28 -11.12 -13.15
N SER A 234 -10.11 -10.06 -13.10
CA SER A 234 -10.52 -9.31 -14.30
C SER A 234 -9.46 -8.31 -14.73
N TYR A 235 -8.77 -7.69 -13.77
CA TYR A 235 -7.71 -6.72 -14.02
C TYR A 235 -6.50 -7.38 -14.72
N TYR A 236 -6.07 -8.54 -14.22
CA TYR A 236 -4.95 -9.31 -14.77
C TYR A 236 -5.39 -10.41 -15.76
N ALA A 237 -6.45 -10.18 -16.53
CA ALA A 237 -7.02 -11.21 -17.37
C ALA A 237 -6.05 -11.72 -18.44
N ASN A 238 -5.18 -10.85 -19.00
CA ASN A 238 -4.20 -11.27 -19.99
C ASN A 238 -3.06 -12.06 -19.32
N ALA A 239 -2.51 -11.55 -18.22
CA ALA A 239 -1.43 -12.22 -17.48
C ALA A 239 -1.86 -13.59 -16.96
N ASN A 240 -3.07 -13.71 -16.40
CA ASN A 240 -3.62 -14.98 -15.91
C ASN A 240 -3.82 -16.03 -17.01
N ALA A 241 -3.97 -15.62 -18.27
CA ALA A 241 -4.12 -16.50 -19.42
C ALA A 241 -2.80 -16.76 -20.16
N ALA A 242 -1.71 -16.10 -19.76
CA ALA A 242 -0.44 -16.16 -20.48
C ALA A 242 0.38 -17.40 -20.09
N GLU A 243 1.08 -17.95 -21.08
CA GLU A 243 2.16 -18.91 -20.84
C GLU A 243 3.43 -18.17 -20.40
N ALA A 244 4.37 -18.89 -19.78
CA ALA A 244 5.57 -18.29 -19.17
C ALA A 244 6.35 -17.34 -20.10
N ASN A 245 6.53 -17.69 -21.38
CA ASN A 245 7.27 -16.86 -22.34
C ASN A 245 6.50 -15.62 -22.84
N ALA A 246 5.21 -15.53 -22.56
CA ALA A 246 4.35 -14.40 -22.91
C ALA A 246 3.92 -13.57 -21.69
N LEU A 247 4.24 -14.05 -20.47
CA LEU A 247 3.79 -13.45 -19.21
C LEU A 247 4.19 -11.97 -19.09
N ARG A 248 5.45 -11.62 -19.38
CA ARG A 248 5.93 -10.23 -19.31
C ARG A 248 5.06 -9.28 -20.14
N ALA A 249 4.90 -9.58 -21.43
CA ALA A 249 4.09 -8.77 -22.35
C ALA A 249 2.60 -8.71 -21.96
N ALA A 250 2.07 -9.80 -21.38
CA ALA A 250 0.70 -9.84 -20.90
C ALA A 250 0.49 -8.97 -19.66
N ILE A 251 1.41 -9.02 -18.69
CA ILE A 251 1.44 -8.12 -17.53
C ILE A 251 1.49 -6.67 -18.00
N THR A 252 2.46 -6.34 -18.87
CA THR A 252 2.61 -5.00 -19.45
C THR A 252 1.32 -4.52 -20.11
N THR A 253 0.61 -5.40 -20.83
CA THR A 253 -0.68 -5.08 -21.45
C THR A 253 -1.74 -4.72 -20.39
N ASP A 254 -1.87 -5.51 -19.34
CA ASP A 254 -2.85 -5.28 -18.27
C ASP A 254 -2.57 -3.95 -17.52
N ILE A 255 -1.32 -3.71 -17.12
CA ILE A 255 -0.95 -2.52 -16.34
C ILE A 255 -0.82 -1.23 -17.17
N SER A 256 -0.83 -1.33 -18.49
CA SER A 256 -0.83 -0.16 -19.40
C SER A 256 -2.23 0.23 -19.86
N ALA A 257 -3.25 -0.62 -19.64
CA ALA A 257 -4.61 -0.38 -20.14
C ALA A 257 -5.23 0.92 -19.62
N VAL A 258 -4.95 1.28 -18.36
CA VAL A 258 -5.33 2.54 -17.74
C VAL A 258 -4.16 3.05 -16.92
N HIS A 259 -3.56 4.17 -17.32
CA HIS A 259 -2.56 4.88 -16.52
C HIS A 259 -2.76 6.39 -16.70
N LYS A 260 -3.39 7.04 -15.72
CA LYS A 260 -3.50 8.51 -15.69
C LYS A 260 -2.16 9.11 -15.28
N GLN A 261 -1.59 9.88 -16.19
CA GLN A 261 -0.43 10.72 -15.90
C GLN A 261 -0.86 11.87 -14.98
N LEU A 262 -0.24 11.96 -13.81
CA LEU A 262 -0.37 13.13 -12.94
C LEU A 262 0.55 14.25 -13.44
N SER A 263 0.18 15.51 -13.24
CA SER A 263 1.15 16.60 -13.32
C SER A 263 2.15 16.48 -12.17
N TYR A 264 3.33 17.06 -12.36
CA TYR A 264 4.36 16.96 -11.32
C TYR A 264 3.90 17.59 -9.99
N SER A 265 3.10 18.66 -10.02
CA SER A 265 2.51 19.25 -8.81
C SER A 265 1.49 18.33 -8.14
N GLU A 266 0.63 17.64 -8.91
CA GLU A 266 -0.36 16.69 -8.37
C GLU A 266 0.30 15.50 -7.64
N VAL A 267 1.54 15.15 -7.98
CA VAL A 267 2.30 14.12 -7.25
C VAL A 267 2.49 14.50 -5.78
N TRP A 268 2.67 15.78 -5.44
CA TRP A 268 2.75 16.19 -4.03
C TRP A 268 1.50 15.73 -3.27
N THR A 269 0.33 16.05 -3.81
CA THR A 269 -0.97 15.69 -3.24
C THR A 269 -1.13 14.16 -3.17
N ALA A 270 -0.76 13.45 -4.23
CA ALA A 270 -0.90 12.00 -4.27
C ALA A 270 -0.05 11.28 -3.21
N LEU A 271 1.17 11.76 -2.94
CA LEU A 271 2.02 11.19 -1.89
C LEU A 271 1.48 11.45 -0.49
N THR A 272 0.67 12.50 -0.28
CA THR A 272 -0.02 12.69 1.01
C THR A 272 -1.07 11.61 1.31
N TYR A 273 -1.60 10.92 0.29
CA TYR A 273 -2.58 9.84 0.46
C TYR A 273 -1.95 8.45 0.36
N THR A 274 -0.97 8.28 -0.52
CA THR A 274 -0.36 6.95 -0.80
C THR A 274 0.66 6.54 0.24
N ASP A 275 1.27 7.50 0.94
CA ASP A 275 2.27 7.25 1.98
C ASP A 275 1.82 7.81 3.35
N GLU A 276 0.51 8.01 3.54
CA GLU A 276 -0.10 8.46 4.82
C GLU A 276 0.33 7.55 5.98
N ASP A 277 0.70 8.16 7.11
CA ASP A 277 1.01 7.42 8.32
C ASP A 277 -0.28 6.83 8.93
N PRO A 278 -0.41 5.49 9.03
CA PRO A 278 -1.62 4.85 9.59
C PRO A 278 -1.87 5.21 11.05
N ALA A 279 -0.86 5.66 11.79
CA ALA A 279 -0.98 6.09 13.17
C ALA A 279 -1.30 7.60 13.30
N ASN A 280 -1.14 8.38 12.23
CA ASN A 280 -1.37 9.82 12.21
C ASN A 280 -1.68 10.34 10.79
N SER A 281 -2.97 10.55 10.50
CA SER A 281 -3.43 11.01 9.19
C SER A 281 -2.95 12.41 8.78
N ASP A 282 -2.39 13.20 9.69
CA ASP A 282 -1.78 14.50 9.35
C ASP A 282 -0.35 14.35 8.80
N ASN A 283 0.20 13.14 8.87
CA ASN A 283 1.57 12.83 8.51
C ASN A 283 1.67 11.82 7.36
N ILE A 284 2.87 11.71 6.80
CA ILE A 284 3.32 10.66 5.89
C ILE A 284 4.57 9.98 6.43
N ILE A 285 4.83 8.76 5.99
CA ILE A 285 6.03 8.00 6.32
C ILE A 285 7.05 8.13 5.18
N LEU A 286 8.26 8.58 5.51
CA LEU A 286 9.36 8.73 4.57
C LEU A 286 10.04 7.40 4.27
N LEU A 287 10.31 7.12 2.99
CA LEU A 287 10.83 5.83 2.52
C LEU A 287 12.11 5.40 3.27
N TYR A 288 13.17 6.20 3.14
CA TYR A 288 14.50 5.81 3.62
C TYR A 288 14.70 6.02 5.12
N SER A 289 14.15 7.10 5.70
CA SER A 289 14.30 7.35 7.15
C SER A 289 13.26 6.65 8.01
N GLY A 290 12.12 6.23 7.44
CA GLY A 290 10.98 5.71 8.19
C GLY A 290 10.30 6.76 9.08
N ARG A 291 10.69 8.03 8.96
CA ARG A 291 10.19 9.12 9.80
C ARG A 291 8.76 9.47 9.42
N SER A 292 7.90 9.61 10.43
CA SER A 292 6.58 10.23 10.29
C SER A 292 6.74 11.75 10.33
N ILE A 293 6.35 12.44 9.26
CA ILE A 293 6.46 13.90 9.10
C ILE A 293 5.13 14.49 8.64
N ALA A 294 4.84 15.74 9.05
CA ALA A 294 3.62 16.42 8.62
C ALA A 294 3.55 16.58 7.10
N LYS A 295 2.38 16.35 6.52
CA LYS A 295 2.11 16.50 5.07
C LYS A 295 2.55 17.88 4.56
N LYS A 296 2.33 18.93 5.36
CA LYS A 296 2.70 20.33 5.06
C LYS A 296 4.20 20.63 5.03
N ASP A 297 5.05 19.79 5.59
CA ASP A 297 6.50 20.01 5.63
C ASP A 297 7.16 19.48 4.34
N ASN A 298 6.54 19.79 3.19
CA ASN A 298 7.03 19.40 1.88
C ASN A 298 8.01 20.45 1.32
N GLY A 299 9.11 19.99 0.72
CA GLY A 299 10.18 20.80 0.15
C GLY A 299 9.78 21.51 -1.15
N SER A 300 8.76 22.37 -1.08
CA SER A 300 8.16 23.09 -2.20
C SER A 300 8.22 24.60 -1.98
N GLY A 301 8.16 25.38 -3.07
CA GLY A 301 8.17 26.85 -2.98
C GLY A 301 9.37 27.39 -2.19
N SER A 302 9.10 28.21 -1.17
CA SER A 302 10.11 28.80 -0.28
C SER A 302 10.84 27.77 0.60
N ALA A 303 10.27 26.57 0.80
CA ALA A 303 10.85 25.49 1.58
C ALA A 303 11.65 24.48 0.73
N SER A 304 11.82 24.73 -0.58
CA SER A 304 12.51 23.82 -1.51
C SER A 304 13.97 23.53 -1.18
N SER A 305 14.61 24.35 -0.34
CA SER A 305 15.98 24.15 0.14
C SER A 305 16.07 23.66 1.59
N ASN A 306 14.93 23.40 2.24
CA ASN A 306 14.91 22.90 3.61
C ASN A 306 15.24 21.40 3.61
N GLN A 307 16.36 21.05 4.22
CA GLN A 307 16.87 19.68 4.23
C GLN A 307 16.04 18.74 5.09
N ASP A 308 15.35 19.27 6.10
CA ASP A 308 14.54 18.50 7.05
C ASP A 308 13.10 18.27 6.53
N PHE A 309 12.78 18.80 5.35
CA PHE A 309 11.46 18.66 4.70
C PHE A 309 11.49 17.49 3.74
N TRP A 310 10.31 17.01 3.36
CA TRP A 310 10.21 15.86 2.46
C TRP A 310 10.11 16.28 0.99
N ASN A 311 10.75 15.53 0.10
CA ASN A 311 10.70 15.66 -1.35
C ASN A 311 10.27 14.35 -2.01
N ARG A 312 9.97 14.41 -3.31
CA ARG A 312 9.63 13.29 -4.17
C ARG A 312 10.93 12.60 -4.62
N GLU A 313 11.16 11.40 -4.12
CA GLU A 313 12.18 10.47 -4.59
C GLU A 313 11.72 9.82 -5.89
N HIS A 314 12.54 9.87 -6.93
CA HIS A 314 12.41 8.99 -8.09
C HIS A 314 13.25 7.75 -7.84
N THR A 315 12.67 6.68 -7.29
CA THR A 315 13.45 5.47 -6.93
C THR A 315 14.14 4.87 -8.16
N TRP A 316 13.51 4.90 -9.32
CA TRP A 316 14.20 4.83 -10.60
C TRP A 316 14.65 6.24 -10.97
N ALA A 317 15.94 6.54 -10.84
CA ALA A 317 16.39 7.91 -11.02
C ALA A 317 16.10 8.39 -12.46
N LYS A 318 15.44 9.53 -12.60
CA LYS A 318 15.08 10.14 -13.90
C LYS A 318 16.25 10.31 -14.89
N SER A 319 17.47 10.37 -14.38
CA SER A 319 18.69 10.42 -15.19
C SER A 319 19.00 9.11 -15.93
N HIS A 320 18.28 8.03 -15.63
CA HIS A 320 18.38 6.72 -16.28
C HIS A 320 17.22 6.52 -17.26
N GLY A 321 17.01 7.50 -18.15
CA GLY A 321 16.14 7.35 -19.32
C GLY A 321 15.07 8.44 -19.49
N PHE A 322 14.54 9.02 -18.41
CA PHE A 322 13.36 9.89 -18.49
C PHE A 322 13.50 11.23 -17.73
N PRO A 323 14.39 12.14 -18.17
CA PRO A 323 14.64 13.39 -17.46
C PRO A 323 13.52 14.45 -17.58
N GLU A 324 12.54 14.27 -18.48
CA GLU A 324 11.54 15.28 -18.84
C GLU A 324 10.18 15.04 -18.16
N THR A 325 9.54 16.12 -17.69
CA THR A 325 8.24 16.05 -16.98
C THR A 325 7.06 15.58 -17.83
N SER A 326 7.21 15.57 -19.16
CA SER A 326 6.20 15.06 -20.09
C SER A 326 6.21 13.54 -20.20
N GLN A 327 7.26 12.87 -19.72
CA GLN A 327 7.42 11.43 -19.82
C GLN A 327 6.59 10.75 -18.73
N LEU A 328 5.92 9.65 -19.08
CA LEU A 328 4.92 9.02 -18.20
C LEU A 328 5.54 8.54 -16.88
N GLY A 329 6.74 7.95 -16.94
CA GLY A 329 7.48 7.51 -15.75
C GLY A 329 7.91 8.66 -14.84
N TYR A 330 7.94 9.90 -15.31
CA TYR A 330 8.32 11.05 -14.47
C TYR A 330 7.33 11.30 -13.33
N THR A 331 6.06 10.90 -13.50
CA THR A 331 5.00 11.17 -12.52
C THR A 331 4.25 9.90 -12.08
N ASP A 332 4.82 8.72 -12.36
CA ASP A 332 4.27 7.43 -11.94
C ASP A 332 4.51 7.18 -10.43
N ILE A 333 3.47 7.31 -9.62
CA ILE A 333 3.59 7.20 -8.17
C ILE A 333 3.75 5.77 -7.68
N HIS A 334 3.80 4.75 -8.54
CA HIS A 334 4.29 3.42 -8.13
C HIS A 334 5.74 3.49 -7.65
N HIS A 335 6.58 4.31 -8.29
CA HIS A 335 8.01 4.42 -7.94
C HIS A 335 8.40 5.76 -7.28
N LEU A 336 7.52 6.77 -7.30
CA LEU A 336 7.76 8.02 -6.57
C LEU A 336 7.39 7.85 -5.10
N ARG A 337 8.31 8.19 -4.19
CA ARG A 337 8.10 8.08 -2.73
C ARG A 337 8.48 9.37 -2.02
N PRO A 338 7.89 9.70 -0.85
CA PRO A 338 8.37 10.82 -0.05
C PRO A 338 9.65 10.43 0.70
N THR A 339 10.63 11.33 0.74
CA THR A 339 11.91 11.15 1.46
C THR A 339 12.41 12.49 1.97
N ASP A 340 13.27 12.51 2.99
CA ASP A 340 13.99 13.72 3.39
C ASP A 340 14.79 14.29 2.20
N VAL A 341 14.78 15.63 2.03
CA VAL A 341 15.48 16.31 0.92
C VAL A 341 16.99 16.00 0.95
N SER A 342 17.57 15.95 2.14
CA SER A 342 18.98 15.58 2.39
C SER A 342 19.29 14.16 1.93
N ILE A 343 18.47 13.18 2.30
CA ILE A 343 18.68 11.77 1.98
C ILE A 343 18.45 11.53 0.48
N ASN A 344 17.45 12.18 -0.14
CA ASN A 344 17.27 12.16 -1.59
C ASN A 344 18.53 12.64 -2.31
N SER A 345 19.07 13.78 -1.86
CA SER A 345 20.29 14.33 -2.43
C SER A 345 21.50 13.42 -2.22
N ASP A 346 21.58 12.73 -1.08
CA ASP A 346 22.64 11.76 -0.82
C ASP A 346 22.48 10.49 -1.64
N ARG A 347 21.24 10.01 -1.87
CA ARG A 347 20.96 8.85 -2.74
C ARG A 347 21.38 9.14 -4.18
N GLY A 348 21.01 10.31 -4.69
CA GLY A 348 21.38 10.76 -6.04
C GLY A 348 20.77 9.87 -7.14
N ASN A 349 21.64 9.35 -8.01
CA ASN A 349 21.25 8.45 -9.12
C ASN A 349 21.89 7.06 -9.01
N ARG A 350 22.36 6.68 -7.82
CA ARG A 350 23.03 5.41 -7.58
C ARG A 350 22.08 4.23 -7.81
N ASP A 351 22.69 3.14 -8.26
CA ASP A 351 22.05 1.84 -8.37
C ASP A 351 21.68 1.31 -6.97
N PHE A 352 20.67 0.46 -6.90
CA PHE A 352 20.32 -0.22 -5.66
C PHE A 352 21.14 -1.50 -5.53
N ASP A 353 21.95 -1.59 -4.49
CA ASP A 353 22.74 -2.77 -4.14
C ASP A 353 23.21 -2.63 -2.68
N ILE A 354 23.95 -3.61 -2.18
CA ILE A 354 24.62 -3.53 -0.89
C ILE A 354 25.51 -2.28 -0.82
N GLY A 355 25.39 -1.57 0.30
CA GLY A 355 26.07 -0.32 0.57
C GLY A 355 27.39 -0.57 1.31
N GLY A 356 27.91 0.50 1.92
CA GLY A 356 29.07 0.35 2.80
C GLY A 356 29.11 1.39 3.91
N THR A 357 29.08 2.67 3.54
CA THR A 357 29.11 3.75 4.54
C THR A 357 27.68 4.13 4.93
N SER A 358 27.36 4.09 6.24
CA SER A 358 26.07 4.54 6.74
C SER A 358 25.80 6.00 6.42
N ASN A 359 24.57 6.30 5.99
CA ASN A 359 24.08 7.66 5.87
C ASN A 359 24.06 8.35 7.26
N VAL A 360 24.37 9.64 7.30
CA VAL A 360 24.53 10.38 8.56
C VAL A 360 23.21 10.59 9.29
N GLU A 361 22.13 10.84 8.54
CA GLU A 361 20.81 11.19 9.08
C GLU A 361 19.96 9.94 9.36
N ALA A 362 20.06 8.93 8.49
CA ALA A 362 19.37 7.66 8.63
C ALA A 362 20.37 6.48 8.48
N PRO A 363 21.13 6.13 9.54
CA PRO A 363 22.26 5.19 9.49
C PRO A 363 21.94 3.75 9.07
N ALA A 364 20.66 3.38 9.05
CA ALA A 364 20.19 2.10 8.52
C ALA A 364 20.26 2.04 6.98
N ASN A 365 20.40 3.18 6.30
CA ASN A 365 20.72 3.22 4.88
C ASN A 365 22.23 3.34 4.71
N MET A 366 22.78 2.67 3.70
CA MET A 366 24.21 2.65 3.43
C MET A 366 24.49 2.99 1.96
N SER A 367 25.68 3.49 1.66
CA SER A 367 26.05 3.81 0.28
C SER A 367 27.52 3.56 -0.02
N THR A 368 27.81 3.42 -1.32
CA THR A 368 29.14 3.48 -1.89
C THR A 368 29.23 4.64 -2.89
N ALA A 369 30.25 4.65 -3.76
CA ALA A 369 30.29 5.59 -4.87
C ALA A 369 29.15 5.35 -5.86
N ASP A 370 28.78 4.08 -6.07
CA ASP A 370 27.90 3.65 -7.16
C ASP A 370 26.56 3.07 -6.66
N THR A 371 26.48 2.69 -5.38
CA THR A 371 25.35 1.95 -4.81
C THR A 371 24.66 2.66 -3.64
N TRP A 372 23.36 2.42 -3.49
CA TRP A 372 22.54 2.79 -2.36
C TRP A 372 21.79 1.55 -1.81
N GLU A 373 21.98 1.28 -0.53
CA GLU A 373 21.27 0.26 0.23
C GLU A 373 20.25 0.95 1.14
N PRO A 374 18.94 0.76 0.91
CA PRO A 374 17.95 1.27 1.83
C PRO A 374 17.91 0.43 3.12
N ARG A 375 17.28 0.98 4.17
CA ARG A 375 16.98 0.23 5.40
C ARG A 375 16.20 -1.07 5.10
N ASP A 376 16.38 -2.07 5.95
CA ASP A 376 15.86 -3.43 5.72
C ASP A 376 14.35 -3.48 5.48
N GLU A 377 13.56 -2.65 6.16
CA GLU A 377 12.09 -2.74 6.10
C GLU A 377 11.45 -2.08 4.87
N VAL A 378 12.24 -1.68 3.86
CA VAL A 378 11.74 -1.23 2.56
C VAL A 378 12.51 -1.84 1.38
N LYS A 379 13.37 -2.83 1.63
CA LYS A 379 14.18 -3.45 0.59
C LYS A 379 13.29 -4.14 -0.45
N GLY A 380 12.25 -4.83 -0.01
CA GLY A 380 11.26 -5.49 -0.84
C GLY A 380 10.36 -4.52 -1.59
N ASP A 381 9.93 -3.44 -0.93
CA ASP A 381 9.21 -2.33 -1.57
C ASP A 381 10.02 -1.77 -2.75
N VAL A 382 11.28 -1.44 -2.51
CA VAL A 382 12.19 -0.90 -3.53
C VAL A 382 12.33 -1.89 -4.69
N ALA A 383 12.58 -3.17 -4.40
CA ALA A 383 12.66 -4.20 -5.41
C ALA A 383 11.40 -4.28 -6.29
N ARG A 384 10.21 -4.33 -5.69
CA ARG A 384 8.94 -4.41 -6.43
C ARG A 384 8.63 -3.13 -7.21
N MET A 385 9.05 -1.96 -6.74
CA MET A 385 8.99 -0.72 -7.53
C MET A 385 9.90 -0.81 -8.76
N MET A 386 11.10 -1.38 -8.63
CA MET A 386 12.05 -1.51 -9.75
C MET A 386 11.58 -2.53 -10.79
N PHE A 387 11.09 -3.70 -10.36
CA PHE A 387 10.49 -4.68 -11.27
C PHE A 387 9.29 -4.11 -12.02
N TYR A 388 8.46 -3.32 -11.33
CA TYR A 388 7.36 -2.62 -11.97
C TYR A 388 7.84 -1.67 -13.07
N MET A 389 8.85 -0.84 -12.80
CA MET A 389 9.36 0.11 -13.79
C MET A 389 9.95 -0.60 -15.01
N ASP A 390 10.70 -1.69 -14.79
CA ASP A 390 11.26 -2.55 -15.85
C ASP A 390 10.18 -3.15 -16.76
N VAL A 391 9.07 -3.62 -16.21
CA VAL A 391 7.98 -4.25 -17.00
C VAL A 391 6.99 -3.24 -17.56
N ARG A 392 6.66 -2.17 -16.84
CA ARG A 392 5.70 -1.16 -17.29
C ARG A 392 6.20 -0.40 -18.51
N TYR A 393 7.50 -0.12 -18.55
CA TYR A 393 8.14 0.69 -19.58
C TYR A 393 9.04 -0.15 -20.49
N ASP A 394 8.57 -1.34 -20.84
CA ASP A 394 9.20 -2.23 -21.83
C ASP A 394 9.24 -1.55 -23.22
N ALA A 395 10.17 -2.00 -24.06
CA ALA A 395 10.38 -1.49 -25.41
C ALA A 395 9.07 -1.37 -26.21
N GLY A 396 8.74 -0.15 -26.64
CA GLY A 396 7.62 0.11 -27.54
C GLY A 396 6.24 0.16 -26.86
N THR A 397 6.17 0.06 -25.54
CA THR A 397 4.93 0.22 -24.77
C THR A 397 4.45 1.66 -24.69
N GLU A 398 5.40 2.59 -24.54
CA GLU A 398 5.12 4.02 -24.38
C GLU A 398 6.07 4.84 -25.25
N THR A 399 5.51 5.61 -26.18
CA THR A 399 6.31 6.37 -27.17
C THR A 399 7.16 7.49 -26.57
N THR A 400 6.87 7.92 -25.34
CA THR A 400 7.60 8.98 -24.63
C THR A 400 8.61 8.43 -23.61
N MET A 401 8.74 7.11 -23.53
CA MET A 401 9.66 6.43 -22.61
C MET A 401 10.67 5.58 -23.40
N PRO A 402 11.94 5.52 -22.98
CA PRO A 402 12.83 4.48 -23.45
C PRO A 402 12.43 3.13 -22.84
N ASP A 403 13.06 2.06 -23.32
CA ASP A 403 13.00 0.75 -22.67
C ASP A 403 13.73 0.83 -21.32
N LEU A 404 13.01 0.66 -20.22
CA LEU A 404 13.63 0.60 -18.89
C LEU A 404 14.02 -0.84 -18.58
N ILE A 405 15.31 -1.04 -18.26
CA ILE A 405 15.91 -2.36 -18.15
C ILE A 405 16.64 -2.49 -16.82
N LEU A 406 16.25 -3.49 -16.03
CA LEU A 406 17.06 -3.93 -14.90
C LEU A 406 18.25 -4.77 -15.39
N VAL A 407 19.45 -4.35 -14.99
CA VAL A 407 20.72 -5.03 -15.31
C VAL A 407 21.39 -5.54 -14.05
N ASP A 408 22.17 -6.61 -14.17
CA ASP A 408 22.91 -7.19 -13.05
C ASP A 408 24.33 -6.60 -12.94
N SER A 409 24.41 -5.28 -12.87
CA SER A 409 25.65 -4.53 -12.72
C SER A 409 25.40 -3.19 -12.04
N VAL A 410 26.40 -2.65 -11.34
CA VAL A 410 26.35 -1.33 -10.71
C VAL A 410 27.16 -0.30 -11.51
N GLY A 411 26.92 0.99 -11.25
CA GLY A 411 27.55 2.10 -11.96
C GLY A 411 26.92 2.34 -13.33
N THR A 412 25.62 2.10 -13.47
CA THR A 412 24.86 2.32 -14.70
C THR A 412 24.99 3.77 -15.18
N ALA A 413 25.03 3.94 -16.50
CA ALA A 413 25.24 5.26 -17.10
C ALA A 413 23.91 6.01 -17.22
N THR A 414 23.95 7.32 -16.97
CA THR A 414 22.79 8.19 -17.23
C THR A 414 22.42 8.16 -18.72
N SER A 415 21.13 8.12 -19.02
CA SER A 415 20.58 8.06 -20.37
C SER A 415 19.30 8.90 -20.52
N THR A 416 18.85 9.03 -21.76
CA THR A 416 17.67 9.79 -22.17
C THR A 416 16.82 8.98 -23.14
N LEU A 417 15.63 9.48 -23.49
CA LEU A 417 14.77 8.88 -24.49
C LEU A 417 15.50 8.59 -25.82
N SER A 418 16.44 9.45 -26.25
CA SER A 418 17.17 9.26 -27.52
C SER A 418 18.17 8.11 -27.50
N ASP A 419 18.61 7.67 -26.33
CA ASP A 419 19.50 6.51 -26.19
C ASP A 419 18.72 5.19 -26.33
N GLY A 420 17.39 5.25 -26.24
CA GLY A 420 16.46 4.13 -26.44
C GLY A 420 16.36 3.17 -25.26
N THR A 421 17.29 3.25 -24.30
CA THR A 421 17.35 2.41 -23.10
C THR A 421 17.65 3.25 -21.86
N GLY A 422 17.06 2.87 -20.73
CA GLY A 422 17.42 3.34 -19.40
C GLY A 422 17.75 2.14 -18.54
N GLU A 423 19.01 1.99 -18.14
CA GLU A 423 19.46 0.84 -17.35
C GLU A 423 19.53 1.22 -15.87
N LEU A 424 19.15 0.30 -14.98
CA LEU A 424 19.35 0.42 -13.54
C LEU A 424 19.73 -0.95 -12.97
N GLY A 425 20.68 -1.00 -12.03
CA GLY A 425 21.06 -2.25 -11.35
C GLY A 425 20.98 -2.12 -9.83
N LYS A 426 21.32 -3.17 -9.07
CA LYS A 426 21.75 -4.54 -9.47
C LYS A 426 20.55 -5.49 -9.40
N LEU A 427 20.16 -6.09 -10.54
CA LEU A 427 18.98 -6.96 -10.68
C LEU A 427 18.92 -8.06 -9.61
N CYS A 428 19.99 -8.83 -9.40
CA CYS A 428 19.91 -9.99 -8.53
C CYS A 428 19.88 -9.62 -7.03
N THR A 429 20.45 -8.47 -6.66
CA THR A 429 20.26 -7.93 -5.30
C THR A 429 18.80 -7.55 -5.06
N LEU A 430 18.13 -6.92 -6.05
CA LEU A 430 16.69 -6.60 -5.95
C LEU A 430 15.84 -7.86 -5.87
N PHE A 431 16.20 -8.91 -6.61
CA PHE A 431 15.54 -10.22 -6.55
C PHE A 431 15.62 -10.83 -5.15
N ASP A 432 16.79 -10.81 -4.54
CA ASP A 432 17.01 -11.30 -3.17
C ASP A 432 16.22 -10.48 -2.15
N TRP A 433 16.24 -9.15 -2.27
CA TRP A 433 15.50 -8.24 -1.40
C TRP A 433 13.99 -8.46 -1.47
N HIS A 434 13.44 -8.68 -2.67
CA HIS A 434 12.03 -9.04 -2.83
C HIS A 434 11.65 -10.29 -2.03
N SER A 435 12.53 -11.30 -2.01
CA SER A 435 12.31 -12.56 -1.30
C SER A 435 12.49 -12.43 0.21
N GLN A 436 13.44 -11.60 0.65
CA GLN A 436 13.76 -11.38 2.07
C GLN A 436 12.78 -10.45 2.78
N ASP A 437 12.16 -9.51 2.06
CA ASP A 437 11.18 -8.55 2.56
C ASP A 437 9.84 -8.69 1.79
N PRO A 438 8.98 -9.63 2.21
CA PRO A 438 7.70 -9.91 1.55
C PRO A 438 6.73 -8.73 1.58
N VAL A 439 5.78 -8.72 0.64
CA VAL A 439 4.70 -7.72 0.58
C VAL A 439 3.95 -7.64 1.91
N ASP A 440 3.81 -6.43 2.44
CA ASP A 440 3.10 -6.16 3.68
C ASP A 440 1.76 -5.40 3.46
N THR A 441 1.09 -5.08 4.56
CA THR A 441 -0.20 -4.37 4.51
C THR A 441 -0.04 -2.90 4.09
N LEU A 442 1.05 -2.24 4.45
CA LEU A 442 1.30 -0.85 4.08
C LEU A 442 1.49 -0.76 2.57
N GLU A 443 2.32 -1.63 2.01
CA GLU A 443 2.59 -1.69 0.57
C GLU A 443 1.32 -2.07 -0.22
N THR A 444 0.54 -3.03 0.28
CA THR A 444 -0.76 -3.40 -0.31
C THR A 444 -1.75 -2.22 -0.30
N ASN A 445 -1.84 -1.47 0.80
CA ASN A 445 -2.71 -0.30 0.90
C ASN A 445 -2.23 0.83 -0.02
N ARG A 446 -0.93 1.03 -0.12
CA ARG A 446 -0.33 1.97 -1.05
C ARG A 446 -0.67 1.63 -2.50
N ASN A 447 -0.57 0.36 -2.91
CA ASN A 447 -0.97 -0.07 -4.25
C ASN A 447 -2.48 0.17 -4.52
N HIS A 448 -3.35 0.00 -3.50
CA HIS A 448 -4.76 0.37 -3.61
C HIS A 448 -4.96 1.88 -3.80
N SER A 449 -4.30 2.71 -3.00
CA SER A 449 -4.42 4.17 -3.12
C SER A 449 -3.90 4.65 -4.47
N ILE A 450 -2.79 4.11 -4.97
CA ILE A 450 -2.27 4.46 -6.31
C ILE A 450 -3.28 4.08 -7.40
N TYR A 451 -3.86 2.88 -7.33
CA TYR A 451 -4.90 2.46 -8.26
C TYR A 451 -6.05 3.47 -8.33
N GLU A 452 -6.49 3.99 -7.19
CA GLU A 452 -7.56 4.99 -7.16
C GLU A 452 -7.19 6.28 -7.90
N TYR A 453 -5.92 6.70 -7.92
CA TYR A 453 -5.49 7.95 -8.55
C TYR A 453 -4.91 7.81 -9.97
N GLN A 454 -4.28 6.69 -10.30
CA GLN A 454 -3.64 6.44 -11.60
C GLN A 454 -4.31 5.33 -12.42
N GLY A 455 -5.14 4.48 -11.81
CA GLY A 455 -5.91 3.43 -12.51
C GLY A 455 -5.11 2.16 -12.84
N ASN A 456 -3.79 2.18 -12.70
CA ASN A 456 -2.89 1.03 -12.81
C ASN A 456 -2.41 0.54 -11.44
N ARG A 457 -1.97 -0.72 -11.41
CA ARG A 457 -1.45 -1.40 -10.22
C ARG A 457 -0.05 -1.93 -10.45
N ASN A 458 0.76 -1.99 -9.40
CA ASN A 458 2.00 -2.74 -9.42
C ASN A 458 1.68 -4.24 -9.32
N PRO A 459 1.96 -5.04 -10.37
CA PRO A 459 1.63 -6.45 -10.40
C PRO A 459 2.48 -7.27 -9.43
N PHE A 460 3.68 -6.81 -9.06
CA PHE A 460 4.58 -7.55 -8.17
C PHE A 460 4.23 -7.40 -6.69
N ILE A 461 3.32 -6.47 -6.37
CA ILE A 461 2.67 -6.39 -5.06
C ILE A 461 1.47 -7.34 -5.01
N ASP A 462 0.66 -7.35 -6.09
CA ASP A 462 -0.56 -8.14 -6.18
C ASP A 462 -0.31 -9.64 -6.48
N HIS A 463 0.80 -9.93 -7.18
CA HIS A 463 1.30 -11.23 -7.62
C HIS A 463 2.84 -11.31 -7.47
N PRO A 464 3.38 -11.34 -6.24
CA PRO A 464 4.83 -11.40 -6.00
C PRO A 464 5.50 -12.61 -6.67
N GLU A 465 4.78 -13.73 -6.83
CA GLU A 465 5.27 -14.94 -7.50
C GLU A 465 5.64 -14.75 -8.98
N TRP A 466 5.21 -13.65 -9.61
CA TRP A 466 5.62 -13.33 -10.98
C TRP A 466 7.03 -12.79 -11.08
N VAL A 467 7.63 -12.30 -9.98
CA VAL A 467 9.06 -11.94 -9.96
C VAL A 467 9.91 -13.17 -10.28
N ASP A 468 9.66 -14.28 -9.61
CA ASP A 468 10.35 -15.56 -9.88
C ASP A 468 10.19 -15.99 -11.34
N SER A 469 8.96 -15.90 -11.84
CA SER A 469 8.63 -16.33 -13.21
C SER A 469 9.37 -15.54 -14.28
N LEU A 470 9.74 -14.27 -14.00
CA LEU A 470 10.40 -13.38 -14.95
C LEU A 470 11.92 -13.31 -14.75
N TYR A 471 12.40 -13.32 -13.51
CA TYR A 471 13.79 -12.94 -13.18
C TYR A 471 14.63 -14.05 -12.57
N ALA A 472 14.02 -15.10 -11.99
CA ALA A 472 14.77 -16.16 -11.31
C ALA A 472 15.87 -16.78 -12.18
N SER A 473 15.60 -17.02 -13.47
CA SER A 473 16.59 -17.61 -14.37
C SER A 473 17.80 -16.72 -14.65
N ALA A 474 17.63 -15.39 -14.57
CA ALA A 474 18.73 -14.45 -14.70
C ALA A 474 19.60 -14.41 -13.43
N CYS A 475 19.00 -14.73 -12.29
CA CYS A 475 19.60 -14.70 -10.97
C CYS A 475 19.80 -16.10 -10.37
N GLY A 476 20.16 -17.10 -11.17
CA GLY A 476 20.58 -18.41 -10.65
C GLY A 476 19.47 -19.35 -10.14
N GLY A 477 18.20 -18.92 -10.03
CA GLY A 477 17.06 -19.74 -9.62
C GLY A 477 16.03 -19.01 -8.75
N ALA A 478 14.96 -19.71 -8.35
CA ALA A 478 13.87 -19.16 -7.52
C ALA A 478 14.29 -18.86 -6.06
N ASP A 479 15.51 -19.26 -5.68
CA ASP A 479 16.06 -19.02 -4.35
C ASP A 479 16.90 -17.74 -4.28
N GLY A 480 17.05 -17.01 -5.39
CA GLY A 480 17.82 -15.77 -5.45
C GLY A 480 19.32 -16.04 -5.37
N GLY A 481 19.98 -15.94 -6.50
CA GLY A 481 21.36 -16.40 -6.72
C GLY A 481 22.46 -15.71 -5.92
N ASP A 482 22.15 -14.95 -4.86
CA ASP A 482 23.11 -14.45 -3.87
C ASP A 482 22.82 -14.99 -2.43
N ALA A 483 22.00 -16.04 -2.27
CA ALA A 483 21.91 -16.77 -1.01
C ALA A 483 23.16 -17.63 -0.76
N ASN A 484 24.31 -17.01 -0.44
CA ASN A 484 25.62 -17.63 -0.13
C ASN A 484 25.52 -19.13 0.19
N GLU A 485 25.97 -20.05 -0.64
CA GLU A 485 25.86 -21.47 -0.34
C GLU A 485 26.91 -21.90 0.70
N ALA A 486 26.52 -22.69 1.70
CA ALA A 486 27.50 -23.16 2.68
C ALA A 486 28.55 -24.08 2.00
N PRO A 487 29.84 -24.00 2.34
CA PRO A 487 30.89 -24.71 1.64
C PRO A 487 30.71 -26.23 1.78
N THR A 488 31.06 -27.00 0.77
CA THR A 488 31.11 -28.47 0.87
C THR A 488 32.45 -28.89 1.44
N VAL A 489 32.44 -29.60 2.58
CA VAL A 489 33.67 -29.99 3.30
C VAL A 489 33.77 -31.50 3.55
N SER A 490 34.99 -32.03 3.45
CA SER A 490 35.37 -33.37 3.91
C SER A 490 36.60 -33.28 4.80
N ALA A 491 36.63 -34.08 5.87
CA ALA A 491 37.75 -34.18 6.82
C ALA A 491 38.79 -35.27 6.43
N GLY A 492 38.63 -35.88 5.25
CA GLY A 492 39.45 -37.00 4.78
C GLY A 492 38.99 -38.37 5.31
N ASP A 493 39.69 -39.42 4.89
CA ASP A 493 39.37 -40.80 5.26
C ASP A 493 39.85 -41.16 6.68
N GLU A 494 39.19 -42.15 7.27
CA GLU A 494 39.61 -42.75 8.54
C GLU A 494 41.06 -43.29 8.46
N GLN A 495 41.83 -43.07 9.53
CA GLN A 495 43.21 -43.54 9.61
C GLN A 495 43.40 -44.51 10.78
N SER A 496 44.25 -45.51 10.60
CA SER A 496 44.67 -46.43 11.67
C SER A 496 46.18 -46.33 11.88
N VAL A 497 46.61 -45.98 13.09
CA VAL A 497 48.01 -45.66 13.40
C VAL A 497 48.43 -46.22 14.76
N ALA A 498 49.74 -46.36 14.99
CA ALA A 498 50.27 -46.73 16.30
C ALA A 498 50.27 -45.55 17.29
N SER A 499 50.31 -45.85 18.58
CA SER A 499 50.61 -44.87 19.63
C SER A 499 51.90 -44.09 19.34
N ALA A 500 51.92 -42.79 19.68
CA ALA A 500 53.05 -41.87 19.46
C ALA A 500 53.46 -41.66 17.99
N ALA A 501 52.58 -41.98 17.04
CA ALA A 501 52.76 -41.67 15.62
C ALA A 501 52.37 -40.22 15.28
N ASN A 502 53.07 -39.62 14.31
CA ASN A 502 52.63 -38.37 13.68
C ASN A 502 51.47 -38.65 12.73
N VAL A 503 50.42 -37.85 12.82
CA VAL A 503 49.22 -37.94 11.98
C VAL A 503 48.99 -36.59 11.30
N THR A 504 48.63 -36.63 10.03
CA THR A 504 48.18 -35.47 9.26
C THR A 504 46.67 -35.57 9.05
N LEU A 505 45.95 -34.52 9.41
CA LEU A 505 44.54 -34.32 9.10
C LEU A 505 44.47 -33.44 7.84
N THR A 506 43.73 -33.89 6.83
CA THR A 506 43.63 -33.17 5.55
C THR A 506 42.17 -32.94 5.23
N ALA A 507 41.76 -31.67 5.24
CA ALA A 507 40.45 -31.26 4.77
C ALA A 507 40.49 -30.93 3.28
N THR A 508 39.41 -31.24 2.59
CA THR A 508 39.11 -30.67 1.27
C THR A 508 37.81 -29.89 1.40
N ALA A 509 37.82 -28.64 0.95
CA ALA A 509 36.63 -27.83 0.89
C ALA A 509 36.52 -27.14 -0.47
N THR A 510 35.30 -27.05 -0.97
CA THR A 510 34.95 -26.29 -2.17
C THR A 510 33.70 -25.49 -1.87
N ASP A 511 33.61 -24.36 -2.53
CA ASP A 511 32.49 -23.45 -2.44
C ASP A 511 31.92 -23.26 -3.86
N SER A 512 30.60 -23.34 -4.01
CA SER A 512 29.93 -23.30 -5.32
C SER A 512 29.90 -21.88 -5.88
N ASP A 513 29.77 -20.90 -5.00
CA ASP A 513 29.51 -19.49 -5.28
C ASP A 513 30.56 -18.55 -4.68
N GLY A 514 31.39 -19.04 -3.75
CA GLY A 514 32.41 -18.24 -3.09
C GLY A 514 33.83 -18.84 -3.08
N SER A 515 34.59 -18.44 -2.07
CA SER A 515 35.94 -18.92 -1.79
C SER A 515 36.13 -19.21 -0.30
N ILE A 516 36.98 -20.19 0.02
CA ILE A 516 37.18 -20.59 1.43
C ILE A 516 38.03 -19.56 2.18
N ALA A 517 37.47 -18.94 3.22
CA ALA A 517 38.15 -17.96 4.05
C ALA A 517 38.97 -18.57 5.18
N SER A 518 38.47 -19.62 5.86
CA SER A 518 39.17 -20.19 7.03
C SER A 518 38.83 -21.67 7.32
N TYR A 519 39.73 -22.30 8.08
CA TYR A 519 39.58 -23.65 8.64
C TYR A 519 39.75 -23.57 10.16
N ASP A 520 39.09 -24.45 10.91
CA ASP A 520 39.30 -24.62 12.35
C ASP A 520 39.14 -26.09 12.75
N TRP A 521 40.24 -26.72 13.18
CA TRP A 521 40.27 -28.11 13.64
C TRP A 521 40.14 -28.23 15.15
N THR A 522 39.16 -29.01 15.59
CA THR A 522 38.94 -29.33 17.00
C THR A 522 38.87 -30.83 17.22
N GLN A 523 39.37 -31.30 18.37
CA GLN A 523 39.16 -32.68 18.78
C GLN A 523 37.85 -32.78 19.57
N THR A 524 36.95 -33.65 19.14
CA THR A 524 35.61 -33.80 19.73
C THR A 524 35.49 -35.05 20.60
N SER A 525 36.38 -36.05 20.44
CA SER A 525 36.35 -37.28 21.23
C SER A 525 37.72 -37.94 21.39
N GLY A 526 37.83 -38.78 22.42
CA GLY A 526 39.01 -39.56 22.77
C GLY A 526 40.06 -38.79 23.58
N LYS A 527 41.16 -39.46 23.90
CA LYS A 527 42.29 -38.89 24.63
C LYS A 527 42.86 -37.66 23.93
N THR A 528 43.00 -36.55 24.66
CA THR A 528 43.39 -35.25 24.11
C THR A 528 44.77 -35.28 23.42
N ALA A 529 44.84 -34.71 22.23
CA ALA A 529 46.05 -34.44 21.46
C ALA A 529 46.18 -32.95 21.17
N THR A 530 47.42 -32.44 21.12
CA THR A 530 47.70 -31.06 20.72
C THR A 530 47.78 -30.98 19.19
N ILE A 531 46.86 -30.22 18.60
CA ILE A 531 46.79 -29.99 17.16
C ILE A 531 47.72 -28.82 16.80
N THR A 532 48.56 -29.00 15.79
CA THR A 532 49.42 -27.97 15.20
C THR A 532 48.85 -27.56 13.84
N ASN A 533 48.82 -26.25 13.55
CA ASN A 533 48.19 -25.65 12.37
C ASN A 533 46.69 -25.98 12.27
N ALA A 534 45.97 -25.83 13.39
CA ALA A 534 44.53 -26.10 13.47
C ALA A 534 43.70 -25.20 12.55
N ASP A 535 44.26 -24.07 12.12
CA ASP A 535 43.67 -23.07 11.24
C ASP A 535 43.92 -23.30 9.74
N SER A 536 44.40 -24.50 9.37
CA SER A 536 44.79 -24.84 7.99
C SER A 536 44.06 -26.07 7.45
N ALA A 537 43.93 -26.16 6.12
CA ALA A 537 43.46 -27.37 5.44
C ALA A 537 44.31 -28.61 5.76
N SER A 538 45.57 -28.44 6.16
CA SER A 538 46.47 -29.51 6.59
C SER A 538 46.98 -29.28 8.02
N ALA A 539 46.31 -29.89 8.99
CA ALA A 539 46.71 -29.89 10.40
C ALA A 539 47.48 -31.16 10.76
N THR A 540 48.28 -31.12 11.84
CA THR A 540 49.02 -32.31 12.32
C THR A 540 48.95 -32.47 13.82
N PHE A 541 49.09 -33.70 14.31
CA PHE A 541 49.26 -33.97 15.74
C PHE A 541 50.07 -35.26 15.96
N VAL A 542 50.48 -35.48 17.20
CA VAL A 542 51.08 -36.75 17.63
C VAL A 542 50.06 -37.53 18.45
N THR A 543 49.78 -38.77 18.07
CA THR A 543 48.85 -39.62 18.80
C THR A 543 49.33 -39.82 20.25
N PRO A 544 48.44 -39.72 21.24
CA PRO A 544 48.81 -39.97 22.61
C PRO A 544 49.13 -41.45 22.80
N LYS A 545 49.95 -41.75 23.80
CA LYS A 545 50.18 -43.14 24.22
C LYS A 545 48.91 -43.70 24.84
N VAL A 546 48.42 -44.81 24.31
CA VAL A 546 47.21 -45.50 24.80
C VAL A 546 47.54 -46.94 25.20
N GLY A 547 46.95 -47.39 26.31
CA GLY A 547 47.16 -48.74 26.85
C GLY A 547 46.22 -49.82 26.29
N LYS A 548 45.27 -49.41 25.45
CA LYS A 548 44.34 -50.22 24.68
C LYS A 548 43.98 -49.44 23.42
N ASP A 549 43.46 -50.13 22.39
CA ASP A 549 43.01 -49.45 21.18
C ASP A 549 41.94 -48.40 21.50
N GLU A 550 42.09 -47.21 20.93
CA GLU A 550 41.23 -46.07 21.20
C GLU A 550 41.05 -45.22 19.94
N SER A 551 39.83 -44.72 19.72
CA SER A 551 39.51 -43.84 18.60
C SER A 551 39.52 -42.38 19.06
N LEU A 552 40.20 -41.53 18.30
CA LEU A 552 40.14 -40.07 18.44
C LEU A 552 39.28 -39.51 17.30
N VAL A 553 38.39 -38.58 17.60
CA VAL A 553 37.55 -37.92 16.57
C VAL A 553 37.92 -36.45 16.48
N PHE A 554 38.19 -36.00 15.27
CA PHE A 554 38.51 -34.61 14.95
C PHE A 554 37.46 -34.05 14.01
N MET A 555 37.04 -32.82 14.26
CA MET A 555 36.09 -32.07 13.45
C MET A 555 36.80 -30.86 12.86
N VAL A 556 36.59 -30.62 11.57
CA VAL A 556 36.96 -29.36 10.90
C VAL A 556 35.70 -28.54 10.67
N THR A 557 35.74 -27.27 11.04
CA THR A 557 34.79 -26.24 10.62
C THR A 557 35.45 -25.43 9.52
N VAL A 558 34.73 -25.19 8.43
CA VAL A 558 35.19 -24.37 7.31
C VAL A 558 34.22 -23.23 7.10
N THR A 559 34.74 -22.03 6.94
CA THR A 559 33.97 -20.79 6.71
C THR A 559 34.33 -20.23 5.34
N ASP A 560 33.32 -19.85 4.56
CA ASP A 560 33.49 -19.14 3.28
C ASP A 560 33.76 -17.63 3.46
N ASP A 561 34.00 -16.95 2.35
CA ASP A 561 34.27 -15.51 2.27
C ASP A 561 33.06 -14.62 2.54
N LEU A 562 31.87 -15.20 2.61
CA LEU A 562 30.60 -14.54 2.92
C LEU A 562 30.06 -14.95 4.31
N GLY A 563 30.81 -15.74 5.08
CA GLY A 563 30.57 -16.06 6.49
C GLY A 563 29.70 -17.28 6.81
N LYS A 564 29.22 -18.09 5.84
CA LYS A 564 28.55 -19.36 6.16
C LYS A 564 29.58 -20.44 6.48
N THR A 565 29.12 -21.49 7.15
CA THR A 565 30.00 -22.54 7.70
C THR A 565 29.46 -23.94 7.45
N SER A 566 30.39 -24.88 7.25
CA SER A 566 30.11 -26.31 7.21
C SER A 566 31.12 -27.08 8.06
N THR A 567 30.74 -28.28 8.50
CA THR A 567 31.60 -29.13 9.34
C THR A 567 31.73 -30.55 8.78
N ALA A 568 32.90 -31.17 8.99
CA ALA A 568 33.11 -32.59 8.74
C ALA A 568 33.96 -33.20 9.85
N SER A 569 33.85 -34.51 10.06
CA SER A 569 34.62 -35.23 11.09
C SER A 569 35.37 -36.43 10.50
N VAL A 570 36.53 -36.72 11.09
CA VAL A 570 37.37 -37.88 10.76
C VAL A 570 37.74 -38.62 12.05
N THR A 571 37.79 -39.95 11.95
CA THR A 571 38.19 -40.84 13.05
C THR A 571 39.63 -41.32 12.85
N ILE A 572 40.41 -41.31 13.92
CA ILE A 572 41.77 -41.85 13.97
C ILE A 572 41.81 -42.97 14.99
N ASN A 573 41.96 -44.21 14.52
CA ASN A 573 42.06 -45.40 15.34
C ASN A 573 43.51 -45.60 15.78
N VAL A 574 43.78 -45.43 17.07
CA VAL A 574 45.11 -45.53 17.67
C VAL A 574 45.27 -46.89 18.33
N ALA A 575 46.23 -47.68 17.84
CA ALA A 575 46.55 -48.97 18.42
C ALA A 575 47.33 -48.83 19.74
N ALA A 576 47.05 -49.76 20.68
CA ALA A 576 47.72 -49.86 21.96
C ALA A 576 49.26 -49.91 21.83
N GLU A 577 49.97 -49.26 22.75
CA GLU A 577 51.42 -49.35 22.82
C GLU A 577 51.84 -50.80 23.10
N VAL A 578 52.62 -51.41 22.19
CA VAL A 578 53.17 -52.74 22.39
C VAL A 578 54.27 -52.65 23.45
N ILE A 579 53.94 -52.98 24.70
CA ILE A 579 54.94 -53.11 25.75
C ILE A 579 55.71 -54.42 25.49
N ASN A 580 56.87 -54.32 24.85
CA ASN A 580 57.86 -55.39 24.87
C ASN A 580 58.34 -55.53 26.32
N THR A 581 57.67 -56.39 27.08
CA THR A 581 58.23 -56.90 28.32
C THR A 581 59.41 -57.80 27.93
N GLU A 582 60.63 -57.29 28.04
CA GLU A 582 61.81 -58.15 28.07
C GLU A 582 61.69 -59.05 29.31
N SER A 583 61.11 -60.22 29.10
CA SER A 583 61.20 -61.36 30.02
C SER A 583 62.65 -61.85 29.98
N SER A 584 63.43 -61.42 30.96
CA SER A 584 64.66 -62.11 31.38
C SER A 584 64.34 -63.58 31.69
N GLY A 585 64.81 -64.49 30.83
CA GLY A 585 65.07 -65.89 31.21
C GLY A 585 64.61 -66.97 30.23
N GLY A 586 65.59 -67.72 29.68
CA GLY A 586 65.44 -69.17 29.47
C GLY A 586 65.47 -69.68 28.04
N THR A 587 66.64 -70.12 27.60
CA THR A 587 66.88 -70.99 26.44
C THR A 587 66.05 -72.28 26.46
N PHE A 588 65.41 -72.68 25.35
CA PHE A 588 65.44 -74.06 24.84
C PHE A 588 64.94 -74.15 23.37
N TYR A 589 65.67 -74.94 22.59
CA TYR A 589 65.53 -75.21 21.15
C TYR A 589 64.12 -75.69 20.72
N PHE A 590 63.68 -75.30 19.51
CA PHE A 590 63.37 -76.25 18.43
C PHE A 590 63.35 -75.57 17.05
N LEU A 591 64.12 -76.15 16.12
CA LEU A 591 64.09 -75.95 14.67
C LEU A 591 62.68 -76.21 14.11
N ILE A 592 62.27 -75.46 13.07
CA ILE A 592 62.12 -75.98 11.69
C ILE A 592 61.92 -74.79 10.73
N ALA A 593 62.64 -74.89 9.61
CA ALA A 593 62.71 -73.94 8.51
C ALA A 593 61.53 -74.06 7.52
N GLY A 594 61.29 -73.02 6.74
CA GLY A 594 60.48 -73.13 5.51
C GLY A 594 60.10 -71.80 4.84
N LEU A 595 61.09 -71.16 4.21
CA LEU A 595 61.04 -70.61 2.84
C LEU A 595 59.69 -70.05 2.31
N THR A 596 59.56 -68.72 2.17
CA THR A 596 59.84 -67.90 0.95
C THR A 596 58.75 -67.82 -0.13
N LEU A 597 58.51 -66.55 -0.50
CA LEU A 597 58.22 -65.98 -1.83
C LEU A 597 56.78 -65.98 -2.39
N LEU A 598 56.29 -64.73 -2.55
CA LEU A 598 55.72 -64.11 -3.75
C LEU A 598 54.89 -64.99 -4.71
N SER A 599 53.64 -64.59 -4.96
CA SER A 599 53.20 -64.14 -6.30
C SER A 599 51.72 -63.67 -6.36
N VAL A 600 51.57 -62.44 -6.85
CA VAL A 600 50.54 -61.88 -7.74
C VAL A 600 49.37 -62.81 -8.16
N ARG A 601 48.10 -62.37 -7.95
CA ARG A 601 47.10 -62.10 -9.03
C ARG A 601 45.66 -61.86 -8.51
N ARG A 602 45.14 -60.67 -8.89
CA ARG A 602 43.86 -60.37 -9.59
C ARG A 602 42.51 -60.90 -9.04
N PHE A 603 41.65 -59.91 -8.74
CA PHE A 603 40.26 -59.66 -9.19
C PHE A 603 39.08 -60.60 -8.86
N LYS A 604 38.00 -59.90 -8.45
CA LYS A 604 36.55 -60.21 -8.38
C LYS A 604 36.15 -61.17 -7.24
N ILE A 605 35.10 -60.90 -6.45
CA ILE A 605 33.87 -60.10 -6.65
C ILE A 605 33.75 -59.03 -5.57
#